data_AF-A0A1I7HD28-F1
#
_entry.id   AF-A0A1I7HD28-F1
#
_cell.length_a   1.000
_cell.length_b   1.000
_cell.length_c   1.000
_cell.angle_alpha   90.00
_cell.angle_beta   90.00
_cell.angle_gamma   90.00
#
_symmetry.space_group_name_H-M   'P 1'
#
loop_
_entity.id
_entity.type
_entity.pdbx_description
1 polymer ?
#
loop_
_entity_poly.entity_id
_entity_poly.type
_entity_poly.pdbx_seq_one_letter_code
_entity_poly.pdbx_strand_id
1 'polypeptide(L)'
;MIRKRIIVVMLCSVVAWTFSAASGAVLFRADISGYASVYAASRVSSGAAKKKYVDASRAAAKAKKRYRDAQSATAGWKTRYDRVYPSYRRGSVGFFESVGAKNALNELNTCKYSSYIRTADKGASEKDILADATALDHMADSFSHMEYLNHLRKSLGLSELRITDTMMARAQADADYSDRNIGHAEQFPVAENVAWNGG
;
A
#
# COMPACT_ATOMS: atom_id res chain seq x y z
N MET A 1 -63.12 9.50 40.40
CA MET A 1 -62.11 8.67 41.12
C MET A 1 -61.40 7.81 40.08
N ILE A 2 -60.08 7.54 40.24
CA ILE A 2 -59.29 6.52 39.50
C ILE A 2 -58.73 7.01 38.13
N ARG A 3 -57.47 6.83 37.71
CA ARG A 3 -56.18 6.38 38.32
C ARG A 3 -55.02 6.76 37.36
N LYS A 4 -53.81 6.71 37.91
CA LYS A 4 -52.47 6.94 37.34
C LYS A 4 -52.03 5.95 36.22
N ARG A 5 -51.16 6.47 35.33
CA ARG A 5 -49.96 5.90 34.66
C ARG A 5 -50.08 4.66 33.74
N ILE A 6 -49.49 4.73 32.54
CA ILE A 6 -48.37 3.89 32.03
C ILE A 6 -47.92 4.39 30.63
N ILE A 7 -46.60 4.38 30.42
CA ILE A 7 -45.82 4.68 29.21
C ILE A 7 -46.02 3.58 28.15
N VAL A 8 -46.18 3.88 26.84
CA VAL A 8 -45.63 3.11 25.70
C VAL A 8 -45.70 3.91 24.38
N VAL A 9 -44.66 3.67 23.58
CA VAL A 9 -44.27 4.02 22.21
C VAL A 9 -45.36 3.95 21.11
N MET A 10 -45.12 4.71 20.01
CA MET A 10 -45.70 4.61 18.65
C MET A 10 -47.15 5.08 18.44
N LEU A 11 -47.36 6.03 17.51
CA LEU A 11 -48.15 5.76 16.30
C LEU A 11 -48.04 6.85 15.21
N CYS A 12 -47.84 6.36 13.99
CA CYS A 12 -48.10 6.97 12.68
C CYS A 12 -49.57 7.48 12.61
N SER A 13 -49.96 8.57 11.95
CA SER A 13 -50.25 8.67 10.51
C SER A 13 -51.16 9.90 10.29
N VAL A 14 -51.01 10.65 9.19
CA VAL A 14 -52.15 11.04 8.33
C VAL A 14 -51.64 11.08 6.89
N VAL A 15 -52.35 10.35 6.04
CA VAL A 15 -52.12 10.05 4.63
C VAL A 15 -53.12 10.86 3.79
N ALA A 16 -52.71 11.32 2.61
CA ALA A 16 -53.58 11.44 1.44
C ALA A 16 -52.78 11.15 0.16
N TRP A 17 -53.27 10.20 -0.62
CA TRP A 17 -52.74 9.68 -1.90
C TRP A 17 -53.12 10.62 -3.08
N THR A 18 -52.76 10.46 -4.38
CA THR A 18 -52.30 9.38 -5.28
C THR A 18 -51.56 10.02 -6.49
N PHE A 19 -50.57 9.35 -7.09
CA PHE A 19 -50.51 9.03 -8.54
C PHE A 19 -49.24 8.22 -8.90
N SER A 20 -49.51 7.10 -9.57
CA SER A 20 -48.73 6.18 -10.41
C SER A 20 -47.18 6.22 -10.49
N ALA A 21 -46.61 5.04 -10.19
CA ALA A 21 -45.58 4.30 -10.92
C ALA A 21 -44.22 4.95 -11.27
N ALA A 22 -43.19 4.35 -10.66
CA ALA A 22 -41.91 3.96 -11.27
C ALA A 22 -41.15 5.05 -12.07
N SER A 23 -40.25 5.77 -11.37
CA SER A 23 -38.90 6.19 -11.82
C SER A 23 -38.24 7.26 -10.91
N GLY A 24 -38.95 7.81 -9.91
CA GLY A 24 -38.47 8.97 -9.15
C GLY A 24 -37.65 8.72 -7.88
N ALA A 25 -37.50 7.47 -7.42
CA ALA A 25 -37.04 7.18 -6.05
C ALA A 25 -35.53 7.40 -5.79
N VAL A 26 -34.70 7.62 -6.82
CA VAL A 26 -33.24 7.80 -6.64
C VAL A 26 -32.83 9.28 -6.55
N LEU A 27 -33.67 10.21 -6.97
CA LEU A 27 -33.33 11.65 -6.97
C LEU A 27 -33.77 12.40 -5.71
N PHE A 28 -34.67 11.86 -4.89
CA PHE A 28 -35.31 12.63 -3.80
C PHE A 28 -34.58 12.59 -2.45
N ARG A 29 -33.55 11.75 -2.27
CA ARG A 29 -32.85 11.61 -0.98
C ARG A 29 -31.66 12.55 -0.79
N ALA A 30 -31.20 13.23 -1.84
CA ALA A 30 -30.12 14.22 -1.76
C ALA A 30 -30.62 15.64 -1.43
N ASP A 31 -31.91 15.93 -1.61
CA ASP A 31 -32.43 17.30 -1.63
C ASP A 31 -33.15 17.72 -0.32
N ILE A 32 -33.70 16.77 0.43
CA ILE A 32 -34.48 17.06 1.66
C ILE A 32 -33.64 17.79 2.73
N SER A 33 -32.33 17.50 2.82
CA SER A 33 -31.44 18.15 3.80
C SER A 33 -31.17 19.62 3.45
N GLY A 34 -31.20 19.97 2.15
CA GLY A 34 -31.11 21.35 1.67
C GLY A 34 -32.39 22.13 1.96
N TYR A 35 -33.56 21.58 1.60
CA TYR A 35 -34.86 22.24 1.79
C TYR A 35 -35.25 22.44 3.26
N ALA A 36 -34.98 21.47 4.14
CA ALA A 36 -35.22 21.61 5.58
C ALA A 36 -34.37 22.75 6.21
N SER A 37 -33.17 23.00 5.68
CA SER A 37 -32.25 24.03 6.18
C SER A 37 -32.66 25.45 5.77
N VAL A 38 -33.22 25.62 4.57
CA VAL A 38 -33.81 26.89 4.10
C VAL A 38 -35.07 27.22 4.91
N TYR A 39 -35.87 26.21 5.27
CA TYR A 39 -37.06 26.34 6.09
C TYR A 39 -36.75 26.64 7.58
N ALA A 40 -35.61 26.19 8.11
CA ALA A 40 -35.15 26.57 9.45
C ALA A 40 -34.55 27.98 9.49
N ALA A 41 -33.82 28.39 8.45
CA ALA A 41 -33.25 29.73 8.33
C ALA A 41 -34.30 30.83 8.12
N SER A 42 -35.49 30.50 7.62
CA SER A 42 -36.60 31.44 7.50
C SER A 42 -37.16 31.87 8.87
N ARG A 43 -36.87 31.13 9.96
CA ARG A 43 -37.29 31.45 11.34
C ARG A 43 -36.32 32.32 12.15
N VAL A 44 -35.13 32.65 11.63
CA VAL A 44 -34.13 33.48 12.35
C VAL A 44 -34.09 34.90 11.75
N SER A 45 -34.43 35.89 12.57
CA SER A 45 -34.53 37.31 12.23
C SER A 45 -33.15 38.00 12.15
N SER A 46 -32.48 37.91 11.00
CA SER A 46 -31.59 38.95 10.41
C SER A 46 -30.82 38.38 9.20
N GLY A 47 -30.55 39.22 8.20
CA GLY A 47 -29.81 38.80 6.97
C GLY A 47 -28.40 38.27 7.26
N ALA A 48 -27.74 38.78 8.30
CA ALA A 48 -26.42 38.30 8.73
C ALA A 48 -26.46 36.88 9.33
N ALA A 49 -27.49 36.56 10.12
CA ALA A 49 -27.68 35.21 10.66
C ALA A 49 -27.97 34.19 9.55
N LYS A 50 -28.79 34.58 8.56
CA LYS A 50 -29.06 33.76 7.36
C LYS A 50 -27.79 33.49 6.56
N LYS A 51 -26.95 34.50 6.33
CA LYS A 51 -25.69 34.36 5.60
C LYS A 51 -24.71 33.42 6.31
N LYS A 52 -24.47 33.61 7.61
CA LYS A 52 -23.59 32.73 8.41
C LYS A 52 -24.04 31.27 8.36
N TYR A 53 -25.36 31.04 8.40
CA TYR A 53 -25.93 29.71 8.34
C TYR A 53 -25.75 29.03 6.97
N VAL A 54 -26.00 29.76 5.88
CA VAL A 54 -25.77 29.27 4.50
C VAL A 54 -24.29 28.96 4.28
N ASP A 55 -23.39 29.82 4.76
CA ASP A 55 -21.95 29.62 4.67
C ASP A 55 -21.50 28.37 5.46
N ALA A 56 -22.03 28.18 6.67
CA ALA A 56 -21.76 27.00 7.50
C ALA A 56 -22.28 25.70 6.84
N SER A 57 -23.48 25.74 6.25
CA SER A 57 -24.06 24.61 5.52
C SER A 57 -23.21 24.23 4.29
N ARG A 58 -22.74 25.22 3.53
CA ARG A 58 -21.84 25.02 2.39
C ARG A 58 -20.49 24.44 2.83
N ALA A 59 -19.94 24.91 3.95
CA ALA A 59 -18.71 24.37 4.52
C ALA A 59 -18.87 22.91 4.96
N ALA A 60 -19.99 22.57 5.62
CA ALA A 60 -20.31 21.19 6.03
C ALA A 60 -20.47 20.25 4.82
N ALA A 61 -21.14 20.71 3.76
CA ALA A 61 -21.27 19.95 2.51
C ALA A 61 -19.90 19.70 1.85
N LYS A 62 -19.03 20.72 1.81
CA LYS A 62 -17.66 20.60 1.29
C LYS A 62 -16.82 19.63 2.13
N ALA A 63 -16.92 19.68 3.45
CA ALA A 63 -16.24 18.74 4.35
C ALA A 63 -16.72 17.29 4.13
N LYS A 64 -18.05 17.09 4.02
CA LYS A 64 -18.63 15.77 3.73
C LYS A 64 -18.17 15.22 2.37
N LYS A 65 -18.07 16.07 1.35
CA LYS A 65 -17.49 15.69 0.05
C LYS A 65 -16.03 15.26 0.19
N ARG A 66 -15.19 16.08 0.84
CA ARG A 66 -13.77 15.74 1.07
C ARG A 66 -13.60 14.43 1.85
N TYR A 67 -14.46 14.17 2.83
CA TYR A 67 -14.45 12.91 3.58
C TYR A 67 -14.83 11.71 2.72
N ARG A 68 -15.82 11.84 1.84
CA ARG A 68 -16.17 10.79 0.87
C ARG A 68 -15.06 10.57 -0.16
N ASP A 69 -14.49 11.66 -0.68
CA ASP A 69 -13.38 11.62 -1.63
C ASP A 69 -12.15 10.94 -1.00
N ALA A 70 -11.84 11.24 0.26
CA ALA A 70 -10.78 10.58 1.02
C ALA A 70 -11.06 9.09 1.26
N GLN A 71 -12.30 8.73 1.66
CA GLN A 71 -12.69 7.33 1.80
C GLN A 71 -12.59 6.56 0.49
N SER A 72 -13.04 7.14 -0.63
CA SER A 72 -12.92 6.54 -1.95
C SER A 72 -11.46 6.46 -2.41
N ALA A 73 -10.64 7.45 -2.06
CA ALA A 73 -9.21 7.42 -2.35
C ALA A 73 -8.52 6.27 -1.61
N THR A 74 -8.95 5.91 -0.40
CA THR A 74 -8.43 4.77 0.38
C THR A 74 -9.17 3.45 0.15
N ALA A 75 -10.30 3.47 -0.56
CA ALA A 75 -11.12 2.29 -0.79
C ALA A 75 -10.36 1.25 -1.62
N GLY A 76 -10.27 0.02 -1.10
CA GLY A 76 -9.62 -1.09 -1.78
C GLY A 76 -8.08 -1.11 -1.72
N TRP A 77 -7.42 -0.13 -1.09
CA TRP A 77 -5.96 -0.19 -0.89
C TRP A 77 -5.55 -1.42 -0.11
N LYS A 78 -6.24 -1.71 1.01
CA LYS A 78 -6.00 -2.93 1.78
C LYS A 78 -6.12 -4.18 0.92
N THR A 79 -7.16 -4.29 0.10
CA THR A 79 -7.33 -5.45 -0.81
C THR A 79 -6.23 -5.55 -1.86
N ARG A 80 -5.76 -4.42 -2.41
CA ARG A 80 -4.64 -4.43 -3.37
C ARG A 80 -3.33 -4.79 -2.68
N TYR A 81 -3.09 -4.24 -1.50
CA TYR A 81 -1.94 -4.54 -0.65
C TYR A 81 -1.92 -6.02 -0.29
N ASP A 82 -2.99 -6.54 0.31
CA ASP A 82 -3.11 -7.94 0.72
C ASP A 82 -2.94 -8.91 -0.48
N ARG A 83 -3.21 -8.46 -1.71
CA ARG A 83 -2.98 -9.24 -2.93
C ARG A 83 -1.52 -9.24 -3.41
N VAL A 84 -0.83 -8.09 -3.34
CA VAL A 84 0.54 -7.93 -3.88
C VAL A 84 1.60 -8.26 -2.86
N TYR A 85 1.35 -7.91 -1.60
CA TYR A 85 2.29 -8.01 -0.51
C TYR A 85 2.82 -9.44 -0.28
N PRO A 86 2.02 -10.52 -0.36
CA PRO A 86 2.56 -11.88 -0.25
C PRO A 86 3.65 -12.19 -1.27
N SER A 87 3.49 -11.74 -2.52
CA SER A 87 4.51 -11.90 -3.57
C SER A 87 5.71 -10.99 -3.35
N TYR A 88 5.47 -9.73 -2.94
CA TYR A 88 6.53 -8.77 -2.62
C TYR A 88 7.47 -9.29 -1.52
N ARG A 89 6.88 -9.84 -0.44
CA ARG A 89 7.62 -10.42 0.70
C ARG A 89 8.51 -11.61 0.33
N ARG A 90 8.25 -12.27 -0.79
CA ARG A 90 9.11 -13.36 -1.26
C ARG A 90 10.40 -12.85 -1.90
N GLY A 91 10.60 -11.53 -1.98
CA GLY A 91 11.88 -10.96 -2.36
C GLY A 91 12.33 -11.44 -3.74
N SER A 92 13.62 -11.70 -3.84
CA SER A 92 14.28 -12.21 -5.03
C SER A 92 13.81 -13.62 -5.40
N VAL A 93 13.34 -14.43 -4.45
CA VAL A 93 12.73 -15.74 -4.74
C VAL A 93 11.47 -15.56 -5.58
N GLY A 94 10.55 -14.69 -5.15
CA GLY A 94 9.33 -14.39 -5.90
C GLY A 94 9.62 -13.76 -7.26
N PHE A 95 10.62 -12.87 -7.33
CA PHE A 95 11.06 -12.26 -8.58
C PHE A 95 11.61 -13.29 -9.58
N PHE A 96 12.58 -14.11 -9.17
CA PHE A 96 13.20 -15.10 -10.05
C PHE A 96 12.20 -16.16 -10.54
N GLU A 97 11.22 -16.54 -9.72
CA GLU A 97 10.11 -17.38 -10.20
C GLU A 97 9.30 -16.70 -11.30
N SER A 98 8.97 -15.41 -11.12
CA SER A 98 8.15 -14.66 -12.09
C SER A 98 8.81 -14.51 -13.47
N VAL A 99 10.14 -14.48 -13.51
CA VAL A 99 10.92 -14.38 -14.76
C VAL A 99 11.47 -15.73 -15.25
N GLY A 100 11.20 -16.83 -14.53
CA GLY A 100 11.66 -18.17 -14.90
C GLY A 100 13.16 -18.41 -14.69
N ALA A 101 13.82 -17.65 -13.82
CA ALA A 101 15.25 -17.74 -13.52
C ALA A 101 15.57 -18.91 -12.57
N LYS A 102 15.35 -20.14 -13.04
CA LYS A 102 15.52 -21.38 -12.26
C LYS A 102 16.91 -21.55 -11.66
N ASN A 103 17.97 -21.14 -12.38
CA ASN A 103 19.33 -21.25 -11.88
C ASN A 103 19.56 -20.31 -10.68
N ALA A 104 19.06 -19.08 -10.74
CA ALA A 104 19.17 -18.12 -9.65
C ALA A 104 18.46 -18.62 -8.39
N LEU A 105 17.27 -19.19 -8.54
CA LEU A 105 16.54 -19.87 -7.46
C LEU A 105 17.35 -21.02 -6.86
N ASN A 106 17.99 -21.83 -7.70
CA ASN A 106 18.80 -22.94 -7.23
C ASN A 106 20.00 -22.45 -6.40
N GLU A 107 20.69 -21.39 -6.83
CA GLU A 107 21.81 -20.81 -6.07
C GLU A 107 21.38 -20.37 -4.67
N LEU A 108 20.28 -19.60 -4.53
CA LEU A 108 19.79 -19.14 -3.22
C LEU A 108 19.35 -20.29 -2.29
N ASN A 109 18.90 -21.39 -2.85
CA ASN A 109 18.40 -22.54 -2.09
C ASN A 109 19.50 -23.53 -1.70
N THR A 110 20.56 -23.64 -2.50
CA THR A 110 21.54 -24.74 -2.37
C THR A 110 22.97 -24.27 -2.11
N CYS A 111 23.24 -22.97 -2.10
CA CYS A 111 24.57 -22.46 -1.78
C CYS A 111 25.06 -22.92 -0.41
N LYS A 112 26.39 -22.98 -0.25
CA LYS A 112 27.08 -23.46 0.95
C LYS A 112 26.59 -22.79 2.23
N TYR A 113 26.28 -21.50 2.15
CA TYR A 113 25.85 -20.67 3.28
C TYR A 113 24.37 -20.29 3.21
N SER A 114 23.54 -21.14 2.59
CA SER A 114 22.09 -20.89 2.44
C SER A 114 21.33 -20.70 3.75
N SER A 115 21.91 -21.10 4.90
CA SER A 115 21.38 -20.85 6.24
C SER A 115 21.40 -19.38 6.67
N TYR A 116 22.21 -18.53 6.01
CA TYR A 116 22.28 -17.09 6.30
C TYR A 116 21.16 -16.31 5.59
N ILE A 117 20.60 -16.87 4.52
CA ILE A 117 19.51 -16.26 3.74
C ILE A 117 18.17 -16.45 4.47
N ARG A 118 17.52 -15.34 4.83
CA ARG A 118 16.31 -15.24 5.66
C ARG A 118 15.09 -14.81 4.84
N THR A 119 14.60 -15.71 3.99
CA THR A 119 13.42 -15.46 3.14
C THR A 119 12.10 -15.84 3.82
N ALA A 120 10.98 -15.34 3.27
CA ALA A 120 9.64 -15.75 3.68
C ALA A 120 9.42 -17.27 3.58
N ASP A 121 9.92 -17.89 2.52
CA ASP A 121 9.78 -19.32 2.25
C ASP A 121 10.58 -20.18 3.26
N LYS A 122 11.59 -19.59 3.92
CA LYS A 122 12.36 -20.20 5.02
C LYS A 122 11.78 -19.90 6.41
N GLY A 123 10.62 -19.25 6.49
CA GLY A 123 9.94 -18.94 7.75
C GLY A 123 10.55 -17.77 8.54
N ALA A 124 11.36 -16.92 7.89
CA ALA A 124 11.96 -15.76 8.54
C ALA A 124 10.92 -14.73 9.00
N SER A 125 11.27 -13.95 10.03
CA SER A 125 10.41 -12.86 10.51
C SER A 125 10.33 -11.73 9.48
N GLU A 126 9.28 -10.90 9.54
CA GLU A 126 9.15 -9.75 8.62
C GLU A 126 10.35 -8.81 8.71
N LYS A 127 10.84 -8.57 9.93
CA LYS A 127 12.02 -7.75 10.16
C LYS A 127 13.26 -8.33 9.48
N ASP A 128 13.43 -9.66 9.54
CA ASP A 128 14.56 -10.34 8.93
C ASP A 128 14.47 -10.30 7.41
N ILE A 129 13.28 -10.57 6.84
CA ILE A 129 13.04 -10.52 5.38
C ILE A 129 13.36 -9.15 4.80
N LEU A 130 13.00 -8.08 5.50
CA LEU A 130 13.24 -6.71 5.03
C LEU A 130 14.69 -6.26 5.19
N ALA A 131 15.49 -6.95 6.01
CA ALA A 131 16.91 -6.66 6.21
C ALA A 131 17.83 -7.62 5.41
N ASP A 132 17.25 -8.64 4.79
CA ASP A 132 17.95 -9.67 4.02
C ASP A 132 18.32 -9.14 2.64
N ALA A 133 19.49 -9.51 2.11
CA ALA A 133 19.94 -9.07 0.79
C ALA A 133 18.98 -9.48 -0.34
N THR A 134 18.13 -10.49 -0.12
CA THR A 134 17.10 -10.90 -1.08
C THR A 134 15.87 -9.99 -1.11
N ALA A 135 15.73 -9.00 -0.23
CA ALA A 135 14.63 -8.04 -0.26
C ALA A 135 14.60 -7.26 -1.60
N LEU A 136 13.40 -7.01 -2.14
CA LEU A 136 13.26 -6.33 -3.45
C LEU A 136 13.81 -4.89 -3.42
N ASP A 137 13.71 -4.19 -2.29
CA ASP A 137 14.26 -2.85 -2.14
C ASP A 137 15.80 -2.87 -2.26
N HIS A 138 16.47 -3.78 -1.56
CA HIS A 138 17.93 -3.94 -1.66
C HIS A 138 18.38 -4.41 -3.05
N MET A 139 17.62 -5.31 -3.66
CA MET A 139 17.85 -5.71 -5.05
C MET A 139 17.74 -4.51 -6.01
N ALA A 140 16.74 -3.65 -5.84
CA ALA A 140 16.55 -2.46 -6.66
C ALA A 140 17.67 -1.42 -6.45
N ASP A 141 18.05 -1.17 -5.20
CA ASP A 141 19.11 -0.22 -4.84
C ASP A 141 20.46 -0.61 -5.48
N SER A 142 20.73 -1.91 -5.62
CA SER A 142 21.96 -2.43 -6.22
C SER A 142 22.18 -1.98 -7.68
N PHE A 143 21.12 -1.67 -8.43
CA PHE A 143 21.23 -1.24 -9.83
C PHE A 143 21.96 0.09 -9.97
N SER A 144 21.80 1.01 -9.01
CA SER A 144 22.50 2.31 -9.03
C SER A 144 24.02 2.15 -8.99
N HIS A 145 24.52 1.17 -8.22
CA HIS A 145 25.94 0.83 -8.17
C HIS A 145 26.42 0.24 -9.49
N MET A 146 25.64 -0.64 -10.11
CA MET A 146 25.97 -1.22 -11.41
C MET A 146 26.01 -0.18 -12.54
N GLU A 147 25.07 0.77 -12.53
CA GLU A 147 25.07 1.90 -13.48
C GLU A 147 26.33 2.76 -13.32
N TYR A 148 26.69 3.11 -12.09
CA TYR A 148 27.91 3.87 -11.80
C TYR A 148 29.17 3.11 -12.22
N LEU A 149 29.26 1.81 -11.92
CA LEU A 149 30.38 0.97 -12.33
C LEU A 149 30.49 0.91 -13.86
N ASN A 150 29.39 0.75 -14.57
CA ASN A 150 29.39 0.74 -16.03
C ASN A 150 29.75 2.10 -16.63
N HIS A 151 29.36 3.21 -15.99
CA HIS A 151 29.82 4.55 -16.35
C HIS A 151 31.36 4.68 -16.22
N LEU A 152 31.95 4.22 -15.11
CA LEU A 152 33.41 4.20 -14.93
C LEU A 152 34.11 3.29 -15.93
N ARG A 153 33.56 2.10 -16.21
CA ARG A 153 34.13 1.19 -17.21
C ARG A 153 34.19 1.85 -18.57
N LYS A 154 33.12 2.54 -18.96
CA LYS A 154 33.06 3.29 -20.22
C LYS A 154 34.11 4.41 -20.28
N SER A 155 34.34 5.15 -19.19
CA SER A 155 35.38 6.20 -19.16
C SER A 155 36.80 5.65 -19.29
N LEU A 156 37.00 4.38 -18.92
CA LEU A 156 38.26 3.65 -19.06
C LEU A 156 38.37 2.85 -20.38
N GLY A 157 37.40 2.98 -21.30
CA GLY A 157 37.39 2.25 -22.56
C GLY A 157 37.07 0.75 -22.44
N LEU A 158 36.48 0.32 -21.31
CA LEU A 158 36.08 -1.06 -21.07
C LEU A 158 34.61 -1.29 -21.48
N SER A 159 34.29 -2.53 -21.86
CA SER A 159 32.92 -2.94 -22.18
C SER A 159 32.00 -2.91 -20.97
N GLU A 160 30.71 -2.66 -21.18
CA GLU A 160 29.70 -2.73 -20.13
C GLU A 160 29.57 -4.14 -19.54
N LEU A 161 29.34 -4.24 -18.21
CA LEU A 161 28.99 -5.50 -17.56
C LEU A 161 27.49 -5.74 -17.63
N ARG A 162 27.11 -6.96 -17.97
CA ARG A 162 25.72 -7.41 -17.97
C ARG A 162 25.36 -7.97 -16.60
N ILE A 163 24.23 -7.53 -16.08
CA ILE A 163 23.61 -8.14 -14.90
C ILE A 163 22.89 -9.40 -15.35
N THR A 164 23.11 -10.49 -14.63
CA THR A 164 22.42 -11.77 -14.87
C THR A 164 21.75 -12.22 -13.58
N ASP A 165 20.61 -12.91 -13.69
CA ASP A 165 19.85 -13.38 -12.53
C ASP A 165 20.71 -14.26 -11.60
N THR A 166 21.56 -15.12 -12.19
CA THR A 166 22.47 -15.99 -11.43
C THR A 166 23.54 -15.19 -10.68
N MET A 167 24.14 -14.16 -11.29
CA MET A 167 25.11 -13.32 -10.57
C MET A 167 24.45 -12.50 -9.45
N MET A 168 23.21 -12.04 -9.68
CA MET A 168 22.43 -11.33 -8.68
C MET A 168 22.15 -12.24 -7.46
N ALA A 169 21.68 -13.46 -7.69
CA ALA A 169 21.47 -14.44 -6.63
C ALA A 169 22.74 -14.78 -5.85
N ARG A 170 23.87 -14.94 -6.54
CA ARG A 170 25.17 -15.20 -5.89
C ARG A 170 25.63 -14.03 -5.02
N ALA A 171 25.56 -12.81 -5.54
CA ALA A 171 25.92 -11.61 -4.80
C ALA A 171 25.04 -11.41 -3.55
N GLN A 172 23.74 -11.73 -3.64
CA GLN A 172 22.83 -11.69 -2.49
C GLN A 172 23.21 -12.73 -1.43
N ALA A 173 23.50 -13.97 -1.84
CA ALA A 173 23.94 -15.02 -0.93
C ALA A 173 25.28 -14.69 -0.24
N ASP A 174 26.22 -14.07 -0.95
CA ASP A 174 27.50 -13.60 -0.41
C ASP A 174 27.31 -12.40 0.55
N ALA A 175 26.38 -11.50 0.23
CA ALA A 175 26.02 -10.37 1.10
C ALA A 175 25.39 -10.84 2.43
N ASP A 176 24.46 -11.80 2.39
CA ASP A 176 23.84 -12.35 3.62
C ASP A 176 24.84 -13.12 4.48
N TYR A 177 25.82 -13.79 3.87
CA TYR A 177 26.96 -14.34 4.60
C TYR A 177 27.78 -13.21 5.27
N SER A 178 28.06 -12.14 4.51
CA SER A 178 28.91 -11.03 4.93
C SER A 178 28.27 -10.10 5.98
N ASP A 179 26.95 -10.15 6.17
CA ASP A 179 26.23 -9.48 7.26
C ASP A 179 26.77 -9.88 8.64
N ARG A 180 27.31 -11.10 8.77
CA ARG A 180 27.78 -11.65 10.06
C ARG A 180 29.23 -12.08 10.06
N ASN A 181 29.88 -12.05 8.91
CA ASN A 181 31.22 -12.57 8.72
C ASN A 181 32.08 -11.56 7.97
N ILE A 182 33.31 -11.36 8.45
CA ILE A 182 34.33 -10.59 7.74
C ILE A 182 35.20 -11.56 6.95
N GLY A 183 35.27 -11.38 5.64
CA GLY A 183 36.02 -12.22 4.72
C GLY A 183 35.23 -12.59 3.47
N HIS A 184 35.93 -13.15 2.48
CA HIS A 184 35.31 -13.67 1.27
C HIS A 184 34.48 -14.93 1.58
N ALA A 185 33.27 -15.01 1.02
CA ALA A 185 32.43 -16.19 1.19
C ALA A 185 33.02 -17.38 0.42
N GLU A 186 33.59 -17.12 -0.77
CA GLU A 186 34.18 -18.13 -1.67
C GLU A 186 33.25 -19.34 -1.94
N GLN A 187 31.93 -19.14 -1.85
CA GLN A 187 30.95 -20.22 -2.03
C GLN A 187 30.61 -20.46 -3.51
N PHE A 188 31.05 -19.58 -4.41
CA PHE A 188 30.87 -19.69 -5.85
C PHE A 188 32.21 -19.49 -6.60
N PRO A 189 32.41 -20.09 -7.78
CA PRO A 189 33.63 -19.94 -8.58
C PRO A 189 33.60 -18.63 -9.39
N VAL A 190 33.54 -17.50 -8.69
CA VAL A 190 33.54 -16.14 -9.28
C VAL A 190 34.49 -15.22 -8.50
N ALA A 191 34.90 -14.12 -9.11
CA ALA A 191 35.61 -13.07 -8.39
C ALA A 191 34.64 -12.27 -7.51
N GLU A 192 35.06 -11.95 -6.30
CA GLU A 192 34.24 -11.27 -5.30
C GLU A 192 34.95 -9.98 -4.83
N ASN A 193 34.21 -8.87 -4.81
CA ASN A 193 34.63 -7.62 -4.16
C ASN A 193 33.59 -7.30 -3.08
N VAL A 194 34.03 -7.22 -1.83
CA VAL A 194 33.17 -6.99 -0.67
C VAL A 194 33.62 -5.75 0.10
N ALA A 195 32.65 -5.02 0.63
CA ALA A 195 32.87 -3.82 1.44
C ALA A 195 31.92 -3.85 2.65
N TRP A 196 32.43 -3.46 3.81
CA TRP A 196 31.67 -3.33 5.06
C TRP A 196 31.68 -1.87 5.49
N ASN A 197 30.57 -1.38 6.06
CA ASN A 197 30.43 -0.01 6.55
C ASN A 197 30.75 1.08 5.50
N GLY A 198 30.48 0.81 4.22
CA GLY A 198 30.56 1.80 3.15
C GLY A 198 29.39 2.79 3.24
N GLY A 199 29.49 3.72 4.18
CA GLY A 199 28.65 4.92 4.23
C GLY A 199 28.99 5.90 3.12
#